data_AF-A0A956SBX4-F1
#
_entry.id   AF-A0A956SBX4-F1
#
_cell.length_a   1.000
_cell.length_b   1.000
_cell.length_c   1.000
_cell.angle_alpha   90.00
_cell.angle_beta   90.00
_cell.angle_gamma   90.00
#
_symmetry.space_group_name_H-M   'P 1'
#
loop_
_entity.id
_entity.type
_entity.pdbx_description
1 polymer ?
#
loop_
_entity_poly.entity_id
_entity_poly.type
_entity_poly.pdbx_seq_one_letter_code
_entity_poly.pdbx_strand_id
1 'polypeptide(L)' 'MPLVGFLGGQELLIIALVLLVLFGGTRIPSLMRGMGQGIREFRKELRGSEADDEETKKK' A
#
# COMPACT_ATOMS: atom_id res chain seq x y z
N MET A 1 5.15 26.15 -25.72
CA MET A 1 4.59 24.79 -25.61
C MET A 1 5.23 24.09 -24.42
N PRO A 2 4.71 24.23 -23.20
CA PRO A 2 5.27 23.52 -22.06
C PRO A 2 4.72 22.08 -22.05
N LEU A 3 5.49 21.15 -22.61
CA LEU A 3 5.25 19.70 -22.55
C LEU A 3 5.52 19.09 -21.16
N VAL A 4 5.85 19.92 -20.15
CA VAL A 4 6.31 19.48 -18.82
C VAL A 4 5.33 19.90 -17.69
N GLY A 5 4.19 20.51 -18.04
CA GLY A 5 3.23 21.06 -17.07
C GLY A 5 2.16 20.10 -16.53
N PHE A 6 2.12 18.84 -16.98
CA PHE A 6 1.04 17.89 -16.66
C PHE A 6 1.45 16.69 -15.78
N LEU A 7 2.67 16.67 -15.25
CA LEU A 7 3.21 15.59 -14.41
C LEU A 7 2.60 15.49 -12.99
N GLY A 8 1.37 15.96 -12.78
CA GLY A 8 0.75 15.98 -11.45
C GLY A 8 -0.27 14.88 -11.19
N GLY A 9 -1.00 14.43 -12.21
CA GLY A 9 -2.11 13.51 -11.96
C GLY A 9 -2.83 12.99 -13.21
N GLN A 10 -2.78 13.70 -14.33
CA GLN A 10 -3.42 13.23 -15.57
C GLN A 10 -2.73 11.98 -16.12
N GLU A 11 -1.39 11.94 -16.15
CA GLU A 11 -0.62 10.74 -16.52
C GLU A 11 -0.98 9.55 -15.61
N LEU A 12 -1.03 9.79 -14.30
CA LEU A 12 -1.28 8.76 -13.29
C LEU A 12 -2.71 8.22 -13.41
N LEU A 13 -3.67 9.08 -13.73
CA LEU A 13 -5.06 8.71 -14.00
C LEU A 13 -5.17 7.86 -15.29
N ILE A 14 -4.43 8.21 -16.35
CA ILE A 14 -4.38 7.41 -17.59
C ILE A 14 -3.76 6.04 -17.32
N ILE A 15 -2.65 5.97 -16.59
CA ILE A 15 -2.02 4.68 -16.22
C ILE A 15 -2.96 3.85 -15.36
N ALA A 16 -3.62 4.47 -14.37
CA ALA A 16 -4.61 3.80 -13.54
C ALA A 16 -5.79 3.26 -14.36
N LEU A 17 -6.25 4.02 -15.36
CA LEU A 17 -7.33 3.60 -16.27
C LEU A 17 -6.89 2.40 -17.13
N VAL A 18 -5.67 2.40 -17.66
CA VAL A 18 -5.13 1.27 -18.43
C VAL A 18 -5.03 0.02 -17.55
N LEU A 19 -4.49 0.15 -16.34
CA LEU A 19 -4.44 -0.96 -15.37
C LEU A 19 -5.85 -1.45 -14.98
N LEU A 20 -6.82 -0.54 -14.86
CA LEU A 20 -8.21 -0.87 -14.57
C LEU A 20 -8.84 -1.69 -15.70
N VAL A 21 -8.53 -1.40 -16.96
CA VAL A 21 -9.04 -2.15 -18.12
C VAL A 21 -8.37 -3.52 -18.22
N LEU A 22 -7.05 -3.60 -18.00
CA LEU A 22 -6.30 -4.85 -18.10
C LEU A 22 -6.61 -5.83 -16.95
N PHE A 23 -6.68 -5.33 -15.73
CA PHE A 23 -6.91 -6.16 -14.54
C PHE A 23 -8.38 -6.19 -14.11
N GLY A 24 -9.20 -5.24 -14.55
CA GLY A 24 -10.57 -5.05 -14.06
C GLY A 24 -10.62 -4.28 -12.74
N GLY A 25 -11.68 -3.50 -12.54
CA GLY A 25 -11.85 -2.66 -11.33
C GLY A 25 -12.00 -3.41 -10.02
N THR A 26 -12.20 -4.72 -10.06
CA THR A 26 -12.37 -5.57 -8.87
C THR A 26 -11.08 -6.26 -8.43
N ARG A 27 -10.09 -6.43 -9.32
CA ARG A 27 -8.83 -7.12 -9.00
C ARG A 27 -7.90 -6.28 -8.14
N ILE A 28 -7.71 -5.00 -8.45
CA ILE A 28 -6.86 -4.10 -7.66
C ILE A 28 -7.33 -4.01 -6.19
N PRO A 29 -8.63 -3.78 -5.90
CA PRO A 29 -9.13 -3.81 -4.52
C PRO A 29 -8.97 -5.17 -3.83
N SER A 30 -9.11 -6.29 -4.56
CA SER A 30 -8.94 -7.63 -3.99
C SER A 30 -7.48 -7.90 -3.56
N LEU A 31 -6.51 -7.47 -4.39
CA LEU A 31 -5.09 -7.59 -4.10
C LEU A 31 -4.67 -6.67 -2.95
N MET A 32 -5.15 -5.43 -2.94
CA MET A 32 -4.90 -4.49 -1.83
C MET A 32 -5.47 -4.99 -0.51
N ARG A 33 -6.67 -5.61 -0.50
CA ARG A 33 -7.25 -6.19 0.73
C ARG A 33 -6.40 -7.34 1.25
N GLY A 34 -6.01 -8.29 0.39
CA GLY A 34 -5.16 -9.42 0.79
C GLY A 34 -3.77 -8.98 1.26
N MET A 35 -3.13 -8.06 0.53
CA MET A 35 -1.82 -7.51 0.89
C MET A 35 -1.89 -6.67 2.18
N GLY A 36 -2.96 -5.88 2.35
CA GLY A 36 -3.17 -5.06 3.54
C GLY A 36 -3.39 -5.90 4.80
N GLN A 37 -4.07 -7.04 4.70
CA GLN A 37 -4.18 -8.00 5.79
C GLN A 37 -2.80 -8.58 6.14
N GLY A 38 -2.05 -9.09 5.16
CA GLY A 38 -0.70 -9.62 5.39
C GLY A 38 0.26 -8.61 6.02
N ILE A 39 0.27 -7.35 5.55
CA ILE A 39 1.08 -6.27 6.14
C ILE A 39 0.61 -5.96 7.57
N ARG A 40 -0.69 -6.03 7.86
CA ARG A 40 -1.24 -5.78 9.20
C ARG A 40 -0.86 -6.88 10.18
N GLU A 41 -0.98 -8.15 9.80
CA GLU A 41 -0.48 -9.28 10.60
C GLU A 41 1.03 -9.15 10.84
N PHE A 42 1.81 -8.90 9.78
CA PHE A 42 3.27 -8.75 9.86
C PHE A 42 3.68 -7.63 10.83
N ARG A 43 3.04 -6.45 10.75
CA ARG A 43 3.30 -5.35 11.69
C ARG A 43 2.87 -5.67 13.12
N LYS A 44 1.82 -6.46 13.32
CA LYS A 44 1.34 -6.86 14.65
C LYS A 44 2.34 -7.80 15.33
N GLU A 45 2.92 -8.72 14.56
CA GLU A 45 3.90 -9.70 15.03
C GLU A 45 5.26 -9.04 15.32
N LEU A 46 5.70 -8.11 14.46
CA LEU A 46 6.86 -7.27 14.71
C LEU A 46 6.71 -6.41 15.97
N ARG A 47 5.55 -5.75 16.15
CA ARG A 47 5.28 -4.92 17.34
C ARG A 47 5.10 -5.74 18.62
N GLY A 48 4.56 -6.96 18.52
CA GLY A 48 4.49 -7.88 19.64
C GLY A 48 5.86 -8.33 20.13
N SER A 49 6.85 -8.39 19.23
CA SER A 49 8.25 -8.64 19.58
C SER A 49 8.92 -7.39 20.20
N GLU A 50 8.62 -6.19 19.70
CA GLU A 50 9.15 -4.93 20.28
C GLU A 50 8.54 -4.60 21.67
N ALA A 51 7.29 -5.00 21.94
CA ALA A 51 6.66 -4.76 23.23
C ALA A 51 7.22 -5.65 24.36
N ASP A 52 7.79 -6.80 24.04
CA ASP A 52 8.42 -7.73 25.00
C ASP A 52 9.84 -7.24 25.41
N ASP A 53 10.48 -6.41 24.57
CA ASP A 53 11.78 -5.80 24.82
C ASP A 53 11.71 -4.52 25.69
N GLU A 54 10.55 -3.86 25.80
CA GLU A 54 10.39 -2.65 26.63
C GLU A 54 9.97 -2.95 28.09
N GLU A 55 9.35 -4.11 28.39
CA GLU A 55 9.02 -4.50 29.78
C GLU A 55 10.23 -5.03 30.57
N THR A 56 11.31 -5.45 29.92
CA THR A 56 12.54 -5.92 30.60
C THR A 56 13.47 -4.80 31.08
N LYS A 57 13.21 -3.52 30.75
CA LYS A 57 14.02 -2.37 31.22
C LYS A 57 13.47 -1.61 32.43
N LYS A 58 12.34 -2.05 33.01
CA LYS A 58 11.72 -1.39 34.17
C LYS A 58 11.39 -2.33 35.33
N LYS A 59 12.20 -3.37 35.52
CA LYS A 59 12.27 -4.15 36.76
C LYS A 59 13.71 -4.25 37.25
#